data_AF-A0A6G1CZZ1-F1
#
_entry.id   AF-A0A6G1CZZ1-F1
#
_cell.length_a   1.000
_cell.length_b   1.000
_cell.length_c   1.000
_cell.angle_alpha   90.00
_cell.angle_beta   90.00
_cell.angle_gamma   90.00
#
_symmetry.space_group_name_H-M   'P 1'
#
loop_
_entity.id
_entity.type
_entity.pdbx_description
1 polymer ?
#
loop_
_entity_poly.entity_id
_entity_poly.type
_entity_poly.pdbx_seq_one_letter_code
_entity_poly.pdbx_strand_id
1 'polypeptide(L)'
;MAAVDNGKELGAASPVVTVIATRNVAPAAAKCKLLLYRLPNGASDFPDAVARMSAALPDALAYFYPLAGRIRQGEQDGALSIDGHHGAEVIEASADQVSVDDLAGEECSDEAEKVMQLLVPYAGVMNLEGLHRPLLAVQLTRLRDGLAIYFN
;
A
#
# COMPACT_ATOMS: atom_id res chain seq x y z
N MET A 1 -3.83 64.51 2.08
CA MET A 1 -2.47 63.99 2.38
C MET A 1 -2.69 62.71 3.19
N ALA A 2 -3.00 61.62 2.50
CA ALA A 2 -2.10 60.53 2.10
C ALA A 2 -2.27 59.34 3.07
N ALA A 3 -2.58 58.19 2.49
CA ALA A 3 -3.09 56.99 3.12
C ALA A 3 -1.99 56.09 3.72
N VAL A 4 -2.48 55.15 4.54
CA VAL A 4 -1.87 53.94 5.12
C VAL A 4 -0.80 53.28 4.24
N ASP A 5 0.29 52.80 4.85
CA ASP A 5 0.99 51.61 4.38
C ASP A 5 1.50 50.77 5.56
N ASN A 6 0.88 49.60 5.72
CA ASN A 6 1.24 48.57 6.69
C ASN A 6 2.32 47.69 6.06
N GLY A 7 3.52 47.77 6.62
CA GLY A 7 4.67 46.98 6.21
C GLY A 7 4.44 45.47 6.29
N LYS A 8 4.23 44.87 5.10
CA LYS A 8 4.89 43.66 4.60
C LYS A 8 4.61 42.35 5.34
N GLU A 9 3.51 41.70 4.99
CA GLU A 9 3.40 40.24 5.04
C GLU A 9 4.47 39.63 4.11
N LEU A 10 5.32 38.76 4.67
CA LEU A 10 6.15 37.87 3.86
C LEU A 10 5.22 36.91 3.13
N GLY A 11 5.05 37.13 1.82
CA GLY A 11 4.36 36.20 0.94
C GLY A 11 5.04 34.84 1.02
N ALA A 12 4.40 33.89 1.70
CA ALA A 12 4.68 32.48 1.54
C ALA A 12 4.47 32.18 0.05
N ALA A 13 5.55 31.82 -0.66
CA ALA A 13 5.45 31.44 -2.05
C ALA A 13 4.51 30.24 -2.14
N SER A 14 3.33 30.45 -2.73
CA SER A 14 2.41 29.37 -3.05
C SER A 14 3.15 28.34 -3.90
N PRO A 15 3.07 27.04 -3.58
CA PRO A 15 3.76 26.02 -4.34
C PRO A 15 3.25 26.04 -5.79
N VAL A 16 4.17 26.22 -6.74
CA VAL A 16 3.87 26.15 -8.17
C VAL A 16 3.72 24.68 -8.54
N VAL A 17 2.49 24.27 -8.87
CA VAL A 17 2.18 22.92 -9.34
C VAL A 17 2.24 22.92 -10.88
N THR A 18 3.16 22.15 -11.46
CA THR A 18 3.23 21.93 -12.91
C THR A 18 2.62 20.57 -13.25
N VAL A 19 1.51 20.59 -14.01
CA VAL A 19 0.86 19.37 -14.51
C VAL A 19 1.61 18.87 -15.75
N ILE A 20 2.28 17.73 -15.64
CA ILE A 20 3.22 17.22 -16.66
C ILE A 20 2.57 16.22 -17.64
N ALA A 21 1.37 15.71 -17.36
CA ALA A 21 0.60 14.86 -18.29
C ALA A 21 -0.84 14.65 -17.80
N THR A 22 -1.78 14.52 -18.74
CA THR A 22 -3.11 13.93 -18.50
C THR A 22 -3.10 12.51 -19.06
N ARG A 23 -3.54 11.53 -18.25
CA ARG A 23 -3.74 10.14 -18.72
C ARG A 23 -5.19 9.73 -18.50
N ASN A 24 -5.75 9.02 -19.46
CA ASN A 24 -7.00 8.30 -19.23
C ASN A 24 -6.73 7.13 -18.26
N VAL A 25 -7.43 7.14 -17.14
CA VAL A 25 -7.47 6.02 -16.20
C VAL A 25 -8.74 5.25 -16.50
N ALA A 26 -8.63 4.14 -17.24
CA ALA A 26 -9.66 3.09 -17.18
C ALA A 26 -9.76 2.61 -15.72
N PRO A 27 -10.91 2.12 -15.23
CA PRO A 27 -10.97 1.48 -13.91
C PRO A 27 -9.95 0.35 -13.89
N ALA A 28 -8.78 0.64 -13.33
CA ALA A 28 -7.70 -0.32 -13.25
C ALA A 28 -8.08 -1.28 -12.12
N ALA A 29 -8.06 -2.58 -12.41
CA ALA A 29 -7.96 -3.57 -11.35
C ALA A 29 -6.81 -3.15 -10.42
N ALA A 30 -7.03 -3.22 -9.10
CA ALA A 30 -5.97 -2.97 -8.12
C ALA A 30 -4.73 -3.77 -8.53
N LYS A 31 -3.56 -3.10 -8.59
CA LYS A 31 -2.32 -3.74 -9.04
C LYS A 31 -1.76 -4.56 -7.88
N CYS A 32 -2.34 -5.75 -7.71
CA CYS A 32 -1.89 -6.73 -6.75
C CYS A 32 -0.47 -7.21 -7.08
N LYS A 33 0.45 -7.12 -6.11
CA LYS A 33 1.79 -7.72 -6.22
C LYS A 33 2.00 -8.72 -5.08
N LEU A 34 2.36 -9.95 -5.45
CA LEU A 34 2.79 -10.99 -4.52
C LEU A 34 4.28 -11.24 -4.71
N LEU A 35 5.04 -11.19 -3.62
CA LEU A 35 6.46 -11.50 -3.58
C LEU A 35 6.67 -12.70 -2.66
N LEU A 36 7.46 -13.67 -3.10
CA LEU A 36 7.79 -14.87 -2.33
C LEU A 36 9.27 -14.85 -1.96
N TYR A 37 9.58 -15.10 -0.70
CA TYR A 37 10.93 -15.13 -0.16
C TYR A 37 11.16 -16.40 0.63
N ARG A 38 12.22 -17.14 0.30
CA ARG A 38 12.76 -18.17 1.19
C ARG A 38 13.59 -17.51 2.28
N LEU A 39 13.33 -17.89 3.53
CA LEU A 39 14.08 -17.36 4.68
C LEU A 39 15.23 -18.32 5.04
N PRO A 40 16.41 -17.81 5.48
CA PRO A 40 17.57 -18.65 5.79
C PRO A 40 17.28 -19.76 6.80
N ASN A 41 16.54 -19.47 7.87
CA ASN A 41 16.10 -20.44 8.87
C ASN A 41 14.59 -20.77 8.71
N GLY A 42 14.04 -20.60 7.50
CA GLY A 42 12.64 -20.85 7.18
C GLY A 42 11.67 -20.04 8.04
N ALA A 43 10.56 -20.65 8.44
CA ALA A 43 9.49 -19.99 9.20
C ALA A 43 9.95 -19.40 10.56
N SER A 44 11.10 -19.82 11.10
CA SER A 44 11.61 -19.30 12.37
C SER A 44 12.12 -17.86 12.28
N ASP A 45 12.55 -17.40 11.11
CA ASP A 45 12.98 -16.01 10.87
C ASP A 45 11.79 -15.06 10.63
N PHE A 46 10.56 -15.60 10.50
CA PHE A 46 9.39 -14.79 10.16
C PHE A 46 9.12 -13.64 11.16
N PRO A 47 9.16 -13.85 12.50
CA PRO A 47 8.93 -12.75 13.45
C PRO A 47 9.92 -11.59 13.28
N ASP A 48 11.19 -11.89 13.01
CA ASP A 48 12.22 -10.89 12.77
C ASP A 48 12.00 -10.15 11.44
N ALA A 49 11.56 -10.87 10.40
CA ALA A 49 11.22 -10.26 9.11
C ALA A 49 10.03 -9.30 9.24
N VAL A 50 8.99 -9.68 9.96
CA VAL A 50 7.83 -8.82 10.27
C VAL A 50 8.28 -7.59 11.06
N ALA A 51 9.05 -7.77 12.13
CA ALA A 51 9.52 -6.66 12.96
C ALA A 51 10.34 -5.64 12.14
N ARG A 52 11.24 -6.12 11.27
CA ARG A 52 12.03 -5.26 10.38
C ARG A 52 11.16 -4.53 9.35
N MET A 53 10.18 -5.21 8.76
CA MET A 53 9.28 -4.58 7.78
C MET A 53 8.41 -3.50 8.43
N SER A 54 7.80 -3.82 9.58
CA SER A 54 6.96 -2.89 10.33
C SER A 54 7.74 -1.68 10.85
N ALA A 55 9.04 -1.84 11.16
CA ALA A 55 9.91 -0.73 11.54
C ALA A 55 10.34 0.14 10.34
N ALA A 56 10.57 -0.46 9.17
CA ALA A 56 11.01 0.26 7.98
C ALA A 56 9.87 0.96 7.20
N LEU A 57 8.64 0.45 7.32
CA LEU A 57 7.49 0.96 6.58
C LEU A 57 7.16 2.44 6.91
N PRO A 58 7.18 2.91 8.17
CA PRO A 58 7.01 4.32 8.50
C PRO A 58 8.03 5.23 7.81
N ASP A 59 9.31 4.83 7.78
CA ASP A 59 10.36 5.59 7.13
C ASP A 59 10.12 5.67 5.62
N ALA A 60 9.71 4.57 4.99
CA ALA A 60 9.33 4.57 3.58
C ALA A 60 8.12 5.47 3.32
N LEU A 61 7.09 5.41 4.18
CA LEU A 61 5.90 6.24 4.06
C LEU A 61 6.17 7.72 4.30
N ALA A 62 7.26 8.11 4.97
CA ALA A 62 7.67 9.50 5.04
C ALA A 62 8.05 10.07 3.65
N TYR A 63 8.66 9.24 2.79
CA TYR A 63 8.99 9.60 1.41
C TYR A 63 7.81 9.39 0.46
N PHE A 64 7.01 8.34 0.69
CA PHE A 64 5.84 7.98 -0.10
C PHE A 64 4.53 8.33 0.62
N TYR A 65 4.47 9.54 1.19
CA TYR A 65 3.36 9.99 2.05
C TYR A 65 1.96 9.83 1.45
N PRO A 66 1.71 9.91 0.11
CA PRO A 66 0.38 9.69 -0.42
C PRO A 66 -0.13 8.26 -0.20
N LEU A 67 0.76 7.27 -0.06
CA LEU A 67 0.39 5.88 0.21
C LEU A 67 -0.17 5.67 1.63
N ALA A 68 0.19 6.57 2.56
CA ALA A 68 -0.35 6.59 3.92
C ALA A 68 -1.69 7.34 4.03
N GLY A 69 -2.32 7.66 2.90
CA GLY A 69 -3.54 8.47 2.85
C GLY A 69 -4.79 7.67 2.49
N ARG A 70 -5.91 8.40 2.38
CA ARG A 70 -7.20 7.92 1.85
C ARG A 70 -7.68 8.85 0.74
N ILE A 71 -8.44 8.31 -0.21
CA ILE A 71 -9.09 9.11 -1.25
C ILE A 71 -10.23 9.89 -0.59
N ARG A 72 -10.33 11.19 -0.87
CA ARG A 72 -11.50 12.01 -0.56
C ARG A 72 -12.04 12.63 -1.83
N GLN A 73 -13.35 12.62 -1.95
CA GLN A 73 -14.05 13.34 -3.01
C GLN A 73 -14.51 14.71 -2.48
N GLY A 74 -14.16 15.78 -3.18
CA GLY A 74 -14.60 17.13 -2.88
C GLY A 74 -16.11 17.28 -3.08
N GLU A 75 -16.79 17.88 -2.10
CA GLU A 75 -18.26 18.02 -2.11
C GLU A 75 -18.77 18.97 -3.21
N GLN A 76 -17.95 19.92 -3.67
CA GLN A 76 -18.37 20.98 -4.60
C GLN A 76 -18.08 20.69 -6.07
N ASP A 77 -16.97 20.01 -6.37
CA ASP A 77 -16.47 19.79 -7.72
C ASP A 77 -16.29 18.30 -8.07
N GLY A 78 -16.51 17.40 -7.10
CA GLY A 78 -16.26 15.98 -7.26
C GLY A 78 -14.79 15.61 -7.42
N ALA A 79 -13.86 16.53 -7.16
CA ALA A 79 -12.43 16.31 -7.34
C ALA A 79 -11.90 15.27 -6.33
N LEU A 80 -11.05 14.37 -6.80
CA LEU A 80 -10.39 13.38 -5.94
C LEU A 80 -9.09 13.97 -5.39
N SER A 81 -8.95 13.94 -4.07
CA SER A 81 -7.75 14.33 -3.34
C SER A 81 -7.31 13.18 -2.44
N ILE A 82 -6.05 13.22 -1.99
CA ILE A 82 -5.54 12.27 -1.00
C ILE A 82 -5.43 13.01 0.33
N ASP A 83 -6.17 12.53 1.33
CA ASP A 83 -6.01 12.96 2.72
C ASP A 83 -4.89 12.16 3.37
N GLY A 84 -3.78 12.81 3.72
CA GLY A 84 -2.60 12.16 4.28
C GLY A 84 -2.73 11.86 5.78
N HIS A 85 -1.74 11.12 6.31
CA HIS A 85 -1.52 10.85 7.75
C HIS A 85 -2.37 9.76 8.42
N HIS A 86 -2.88 8.80 7.64
CA HIS A 86 -3.67 7.68 8.16
C HIS A 86 -2.88 6.37 8.31
N GLY A 87 -1.67 6.33 7.77
CA GLY A 87 -0.79 5.15 7.83
C GLY A 87 -1.13 4.11 6.76
N ALA A 88 -0.44 2.97 6.85
CA ALA A 88 -0.73 1.79 6.03
C ALA A 88 -1.26 0.66 6.93
N GLU A 89 -2.06 -0.22 6.34
CA GLU A 89 -2.51 -1.43 7.01
C GLU A 89 -1.43 -2.52 6.91
N VAL A 90 -1.09 -3.17 8.01
CA VAL A 90 -0.19 -4.33 8.02
C VAL A 90 -0.93 -5.51 8.62
N ILE A 91 -0.99 -6.62 7.88
CA ILE A 91 -1.70 -7.84 8.26
C ILE A 91 -0.68 -8.95 8.37
N GLU A 92 -0.64 -9.64 9.50
CA GLU A 92 0.13 -10.87 9.67
C GLU A 92 -0.78 -12.07 9.47
N ALA A 93 -0.34 -13.03 8.67
CA ALA A 93 -1.06 -14.27 8.38
C ALA A 93 -0.13 -15.48 8.43
N SER A 94 -0.70 -16.69 8.46
CA SER A 94 0.08 -17.93 8.46
C SER A 94 -0.55 -19.00 7.56
N ALA A 95 0.29 -19.62 6.74
CA ALA A 95 -0.01 -20.75 5.86
C ALA A 95 1.10 -21.81 5.99
N ASP A 96 1.22 -22.39 7.18
CA ASP A 96 2.32 -23.28 7.57
C ASP A 96 2.40 -24.58 6.77
N GLN A 97 1.29 -24.93 6.12
CA GLN A 97 1.18 -26.12 5.28
C GLN A 97 1.67 -25.90 3.85
N VAL A 98 2.02 -24.67 3.45
CA VAL A 98 2.41 -24.32 2.08
C VAL A 98 3.83 -23.77 2.06
N SER A 99 4.66 -24.24 1.14
CA SER A 99 6.02 -23.74 0.92
C SER A 99 6.07 -22.66 -0.16
N VAL A 100 7.21 -21.98 -0.27
CA VAL A 100 7.50 -21.05 -1.36
C VAL A 100 7.39 -21.74 -2.72
N ASP A 101 7.91 -22.96 -2.84
CA ASP A 101 7.90 -23.71 -4.10
C ASP A 101 6.47 -24.14 -4.48
N ASP A 102 5.62 -24.45 -3.50
CA ASP A 102 4.20 -24.77 -3.73
C ASP A 102 3.42 -23.58 -4.34
N LEU A 103 3.84 -22.33 -4.05
CA LEU A 103 3.23 -21.10 -4.58
C LEU A 103 3.92 -20.56 -5.84
N ALA A 104 5.20 -20.89 -6.03
CA ALA A 104 6.00 -20.43 -7.18
C ALA A 104 5.99 -21.43 -8.36
N GLY A 105 5.62 -22.69 -8.11
CA GLY A 105 5.62 -23.76 -9.10
C GLY A 105 4.52 -23.65 -10.15
N GLU A 106 4.75 -24.30 -11.29
CA GLU A 106 3.77 -24.39 -12.39
C GLU A 106 2.61 -25.35 -12.06
N GLU A 107 2.84 -26.34 -11.19
CA GLU A 107 1.84 -27.27 -10.68
C GLU A 107 1.41 -26.86 -9.26
N CYS A 108 0.41 -25.99 -9.18
CA CYS A 108 -0.17 -25.55 -7.92
C CYS A 108 -1.11 -26.64 -7.38
N SER A 109 -0.91 -27.09 -6.13
CA SER A 109 -1.88 -27.96 -5.46
C SER A 109 -3.19 -27.22 -5.16
N ASP A 110 -4.30 -27.93 -4.98
CA ASP A 110 -5.59 -27.35 -4.59
C ASP A 110 -5.46 -26.51 -3.29
N GLU A 111 -4.59 -26.93 -2.37
CA GLU A 111 -4.26 -26.21 -1.14
C GLU A 111 -3.51 -24.90 -1.42
N ALA A 112 -2.52 -24.92 -2.30
CA ALA A 112 -1.75 -23.74 -2.69
C ALA A 112 -2.62 -22.74 -3.47
N GLU A 113 -3.56 -23.21 -4.30
CA GLU A 113 -4.51 -22.35 -5.00
C GLU A 113 -5.46 -21.62 -4.02
N LYS A 114 -6.01 -22.35 -3.03
CA LYS A 114 -6.84 -21.75 -1.97
C LYS A 114 -6.05 -20.72 -1.16
N VAL A 115 -4.80 -21.02 -0.82
CA VAL A 115 -3.92 -20.08 -0.12
C VAL A 115 -3.64 -18.87 -0.99
N MET A 116 -3.37 -19.03 -2.30
CA MET A 116 -3.15 -17.92 -3.23
C MET A 116 -4.36 -16.97 -3.29
N GLN A 117 -5.59 -17.49 -3.27
CA GLN A 117 -6.80 -16.67 -3.21
C GLN A 117 -6.92 -15.88 -1.89
N LEU A 118 -6.49 -16.47 -0.77
CA LEU A 118 -6.49 -15.83 0.56
C LEU A 118 -5.31 -14.87 0.76
N LEU A 119 -4.20 -15.04 0.02
CA LEU A 119 -3.04 -14.16 0.01
C LEU A 119 -3.32 -12.84 -0.71
N VAL A 120 -4.33 -12.79 -1.56
CA VAL A 120 -4.71 -11.62 -2.35
C VAL A 120 -6.12 -11.17 -1.93
N PRO A 121 -6.31 -10.66 -0.70
CA PRO A 121 -7.62 -10.33 -0.15
C PRO A 121 -8.40 -9.28 -0.99
N TYR A 122 -7.71 -8.54 -1.87
CA TYR A 122 -8.32 -7.55 -2.76
C TYR A 122 -8.40 -7.97 -4.23
N ALA A 123 -8.16 -9.25 -4.57
CA ALA A 123 -8.42 -9.78 -5.92
C ALA A 123 -9.92 -9.70 -6.23
N GLY A 124 -10.34 -8.63 -6.90
CA GLY A 124 -11.73 -8.43 -7.33
C GLY A 124 -12.51 -7.38 -6.54
N VAL A 125 -11.91 -6.72 -5.54
CA VAL A 125 -12.56 -5.56 -4.90
C VAL A 125 -12.43 -4.36 -5.85
N MET A 126 -13.57 -3.90 -6.36
CA MET A 126 -13.66 -2.72 -7.20
C MET A 126 -13.24 -1.49 -6.39
N ASN A 127 -12.37 -0.65 -6.96
CA ASN A 127 -11.69 0.52 -6.33
C ASN A 127 -12.64 1.67 -5.90
N LEU A 128 -13.73 1.38 -5.20
CA LEU A 128 -14.60 2.34 -4.52
C LEU A 128 -14.30 2.42 -3.02
N GLU A 129 -13.54 1.47 -2.46
CA GLU A 129 -13.20 1.45 -1.03
C GLU A 129 -12.03 2.36 -0.64
N GLY A 130 -11.32 2.98 -1.60
CA GLY A 130 -10.27 3.98 -1.32
C GLY A 130 -10.79 5.21 -0.58
N LEU A 131 -12.12 5.41 -0.52
CA LEU A 131 -12.79 6.41 0.31
C LEU A 131 -12.70 6.11 1.81
N HIS A 132 -12.51 4.84 2.19
CA HIS A 132 -12.54 4.38 3.59
C HIS A 132 -11.33 3.53 4.00
N ARG A 133 -10.65 2.87 3.07
CA ARG A 133 -9.46 2.04 3.34
C ARG A 133 -8.15 2.76 3.01
N PRO A 134 -7.05 2.42 3.72
CA PRO A 134 -5.73 2.92 3.39
C PRO A 134 -5.35 2.63 1.94
N LEU A 135 -4.65 3.56 1.30
CA LEU A 135 -4.14 3.39 -0.06
C LEU A 135 -3.06 2.29 -0.14
N LEU A 136 -2.43 1.95 0.97
CA LEU A 136 -1.49 0.83 1.09
C LEU A 136 -1.90 -0.13 2.20
N ALA A 137 -2.02 -1.40 1.83
CA ALA A 137 -2.14 -2.54 2.71
C ALA A 137 -1.03 -3.54 2.38
N VAL A 138 -0.37 -4.06 3.40
CA VAL A 138 0.69 -5.05 3.30
C VAL A 138 0.27 -6.28 4.08
N GLN A 139 0.20 -7.43 3.43
CA GLN A 139 0.01 -8.71 4.12
C GLN A 139 1.32 -9.50 4.13
N LEU A 140 1.77 -9.88 5.32
CA LEU A 140 2.94 -10.70 5.58
C LEU A 140 2.45 -12.08 6.01
N THR A 141 2.59 -13.07 5.14
CA THR A 141 2.13 -14.43 5.41
C THR A 141 3.31 -15.36 5.63
N ARG A 142 3.35 -16.00 6.80
CA ARG A 142 4.32 -17.04 7.12
C ARG A 142 4.03 -18.28 6.30
N LEU A 143 5.04 -18.79 5.60
CA LEU A 143 5.02 -20.06 4.88
C LEU A 143 5.87 -21.09 5.62
N ARG A 144 5.79 -22.35 5.20
CA ARG A 144 6.57 -23.47 5.78
C ARG A 144 8.07 -23.20 5.79
N ASP A 145 8.60 -22.66 4.68
CA ASP A 145 10.02 -22.40 4.45
C ASP A 145 10.32 -20.93 4.14
N GLY A 146 9.37 -20.01 4.37
CA GLY A 146 9.55 -18.63 3.94
C GLY A 146 8.44 -17.65 4.30
N LEU A 147 8.33 -16.62 3.48
CA LEU A 147 7.45 -15.47 3.64
C LEU A 147 6.83 -15.12 2.28
N ALA A 148 5.51 -14.92 2.27
CA ALA A 148 4.81 -14.25 1.19
C ALA A 148 4.46 -12.81 1.61
N ILE A 149 4.76 -11.85 0.74
CA ILE A 149 4.44 -10.43 0.94
C ILE A 149 3.48 -9.99 -0.16
N TYR A 150 2.31 -9.52 0.23
CA TYR A 150 1.30 -9.01 -0.66
C TYR A 150 1.13 -7.49 -0.50
N PHE A 151 1.01 -6.78 -1.62
CA PHE A 151 0.66 -5.36 -1.74
C PHE A 151 -0.58 -5.20 -2.62
N ASN A 152 -1.49 -4.30 -2.23
CA ASN A 152 -2.68 -3.94 -3.00
C ASN A 152 -2.42 -2.93 -4.13
#